data_AF-A0A3Q7FIL8-F1
#
_entry.id   AF-A0A3Q7FIL8-F1
#
_cell.length_a   1.000
_cell.length_b   1.000
_cell.length_c   1.000
_cell.angle_alpha   90.00
_cell.angle_beta   90.00
_cell.angle_gamma   90.00
#
_symmetry.space_group_name_H-M   'P 1'
#
loop_
_entity.id
_entity.type
_entity.pdbx_description
1 polymer ?
#
loop_
_entity_poly.entity_id
_entity_poly.type
_entity_poly.pdbx_seq_one_letter_code
_entity_poly.pdbx_strand_id
1 'polypeptide(L)'
;MIKMDEINGSSKLKKMKKRTCVAIADADYCVIAADTRMSTGYNILTRDYSKIIKLADKCVLASSGFQADVRALQKVLAARHLVRC
;
A
#
# COMPACT_ATOMS: atom_id res chain seq x y z
N MET A 1 11.77 11.93 -2.34
CA MET A 1 11.52 12.23 -0.92
C MET A 1 10.03 12.01 -0.64
N ILE A 2 9.61 10.80 -0.24
CA ILE A 2 8.19 10.52 0.06
C ILE A 2 8.10 10.43 1.59
N LYS A 3 7.51 11.46 2.19
CA LYS A 3 7.13 11.49 3.61
C LYS A 3 6.19 10.29 3.88
N MET A 4 6.58 9.44 4.82
CA MET A 4 5.69 8.48 5.45
C MET A 4 4.98 9.21 6.57
N ASP A 5 3.77 9.69 6.32
CA ASP A 5 2.93 10.23 7.39
C ASP A 5 2.33 9.07 8.18
N GLU A 6 2.79 8.95 9.43
CA GLU A 6 2.11 8.20 10.48
C GLU A 6 0.67 8.70 10.61
N ILE A 7 -0.30 7.79 10.42
CA ILE A 7 -1.67 8.04 10.82
C ILE A 7 -1.97 7.09 11.98
N ASN A 8 -1.64 7.59 13.18
CA ASN A 8 -2.16 7.12 14.46
C ASN A 8 -3.69 7.23 14.44
N GLY A 9 -4.36 6.14 14.79
CA GLY A 9 -5.82 6.08 14.76
C GLY A 9 -6.33 4.65 14.71
N SER A 10 -6.32 3.99 15.88
CA SER A 10 -7.17 2.83 16.12
C SER A 10 -8.64 3.20 15.85
N SER A 11 -9.46 2.24 15.41
CA SER A 11 -10.93 2.33 15.20
C SER A 11 -11.46 2.96 13.88
N LYS A 12 -11.27 2.25 12.77
CA LYS A 12 -12.33 1.88 11.80
C LYS A 12 -11.67 1.13 10.67
N LEU A 13 -11.90 -0.18 10.62
CA LEU A 13 -11.57 -1.07 9.52
C LEU A 13 -12.32 -0.57 8.27
N LYS A 14 -11.82 0.49 7.62
CA LYS A 14 -12.45 1.09 6.44
C LYS A 14 -12.43 0.03 5.34
N LYS A 15 -13.58 -0.62 5.14
CA LYS A 15 -13.90 -1.53 4.02
C LYS A 15 -13.77 -0.78 2.70
N MET A 16 -12.54 -0.55 2.27
CA MET A 16 -12.21 0.07 0.98
C MET A 16 -12.32 -1.02 -0.08
N LYS A 17 -13.32 -0.88 -0.95
CA LYS A 17 -13.82 -1.99 -1.77
C LYS A 17 -13.18 -2.08 -3.15
N LYS A 18 -12.53 -1.02 -3.67
CA LYS A 18 -11.96 -1.00 -5.03
C LYS A 18 -10.71 -0.14 -5.13
N ARG A 19 -9.66 -0.73 -5.69
CA ARG A 19 -8.34 -0.15 -5.95
C ARG A 19 -7.74 -0.90 -7.11
N THR A 20 -6.92 -0.24 -7.93
CA THR A 20 -6.24 -0.85 -9.06
C THR A 20 -4.76 -0.49 -9.00
N CYS A 21 -3.92 -1.50 -9.09
CA CYS A 21 -2.48 -1.34 -9.23
C CYS A 21 -2.01 -2.16 -10.43
N VAL A 22 -1.02 -1.62 -11.14
CA VAL A 22 -0.39 -2.23 -12.31
C VAL A 22 1.12 -2.18 -12.08
N ALA A 23 1.80 -3.26 -12.40
CA ALA A 23 3.25 -3.34 -12.37
C ALA A 23 3.76 -3.85 -13.71
N ILE A 24 4.86 -3.28 -14.18
CA ILE A 24 5.60 -3.70 -15.36
C ILE A 24 7.01 -4.05 -14.90
N ALA A 25 7.46 -5.25 -15.25
CA ALA A 25 8.82 -5.69 -15.02
C ALA A 25 9.59 -5.65 -16.34
N ASP A 26 10.80 -5.12 -16.29
CA ASP A 26 11.79 -5.14 -17.36
C ASP A 26 13.07 -5.85 -16.86
N ALA A 27 14.07 -6.01 -17.72
CA ALA A 27 15.31 -6.75 -17.40
C ALA A 27 16.07 -6.17 -16.20
N ASP A 28 16.15 -4.83 -16.11
CA ASP A 28 16.97 -4.14 -15.11
C ASP A 28 16.17 -3.26 -14.13
N TYR A 29 14.85 -3.14 -14.32
CA TYR A 29 14.00 -2.32 -13.45
C TYR A 29 12.55 -2.79 -13.43
N CYS A 30 11.80 -2.32 -12.44
CA CYS A 30 10.35 -2.51 -12.39
C CYS A 30 9.67 -1.19 -12.09
N VAL A 31 8.51 -0.96 -12.72
CA VAL A 31 7.68 0.22 -12.51
C VAL A 31 6.33 -0.23 -11.97
N ILE A 32 5.86 0.46 -10.93
CA ILE A 32 4.56 0.19 -10.32
C ILE A 32 3.74 1.48 -10.27
N ALA A 33 2.48 1.37 -10.68
CA ALA A 33 1.52 2.46 -10.67
C ALA A 33 0.24 2.01 -9.96
N ALA A 34 -0.38 2.91 -9.21
CA ALA A 34 -1.64 2.66 -8.55
C ALA A 34 -2.50 3.92 -8.57
N ASP A 35 -3.82 3.74 -8.62
CA ASP A 35 -4.75 4.86 -8.50
C ASP A 35 -4.68 5.44 -7.08
N THR A 36 -4.82 6.74 -6.88
CA THR A 36 -4.75 7.36 -5.55
C THR A 36 -6.12 7.50 -4.87
N ARG A 37 -7.19 7.17 -5.61
CA ARG A 37 -8.57 7.29 -5.15
C ARG A 37 -8.92 6.25 -4.11
N MET A 38 -9.61 6.68 -3.07
CA MET A 38 -10.16 5.83 -2.04
C MET A 38 -11.65 6.11 -1.86
N SER A 39 -12.48 5.11 -2.12
CA SER A 39 -13.93 5.20 -1.94
C SER A 39 -14.46 4.11 -1.00
N THR A 40 -15.55 4.42 -0.31
CA THR A 40 -16.38 3.45 0.44
C THR A 40 -17.82 3.57 -0.05
N GLY A 41 -18.34 2.53 -0.68
CA GLY A 41 -19.65 2.59 -1.32
C GLY A 41 -19.67 3.66 -2.41
N TYR A 42 -20.59 4.62 -2.29
CA TYR A 42 -20.76 5.74 -3.22
C TYR A 42 -20.04 7.02 -2.79
N ASN A 43 -19.25 7.00 -1.71
CA ASN A 43 -18.53 8.17 -1.21
C ASN A 43 -17.01 8.07 -1.46
N ILE A 44 -16.40 9.18 -1.87
CA ILE A 44 -14.93 9.33 -2.02
C ILE A 44 -14.38 9.86 -0.70
N LEU A 45 -13.54 9.08 -0.02
CA LEU A 45 -12.93 9.50 1.24
C LEU A 45 -11.69 10.34 1.03
N THR A 46 -10.87 9.96 0.07
CA THR A 46 -9.72 10.76 -0.32
C THR A 46 -9.32 10.48 -1.75
N ARG A 47 -8.69 11.47 -2.38
CA ARG A 47 -8.17 11.38 -3.74
C ARG A 47 -6.65 11.19 -3.74
N ASP A 48 -5.99 11.39 -2.61
CA ASP A 48 -4.54 11.41 -2.49
C ASP A 48 -4.05 10.38 -1.45
N TYR A 49 -4.44 9.11 -1.64
CA TYR A 49 -3.88 8.02 -0.84
C TYR A 49 -2.96 7.14 -1.65
N SER A 50 -1.68 7.10 -1.28
CA SER A 50 -0.75 6.14 -1.86
C SER A 50 -1.09 4.72 -1.45
N LYS A 51 -1.19 3.82 -2.43
CA LYS A 51 -1.38 2.38 -2.25
C LYS A 51 -0.07 1.60 -2.42
N ILE A 52 0.99 2.31 -2.81
CA ILE A 52 2.33 1.75 -3.01
C ILE A 52 3.11 2.04 -1.74
N ILE A 53 3.65 0.97 -1.15
CA ILE A 53 4.43 1.03 0.08
C ILE A 53 5.79 0.39 -0.17
N LYS A 54 6.84 1.10 0.23
CA LYS A 54 8.21 0.61 0.16
C LYS A 54 8.45 -0.34 1.34
N LEU A 55 8.86 -1.57 1.05
CA LEU A 55 9.19 -2.57 2.07
C LEU A 55 10.69 -2.56 2.38
N ALA A 56 11.52 -2.37 1.36
CA ALA A 56 12.98 -2.26 1.46
C ALA A 56 13.52 -1.39 0.32
N ASP A 57 14.84 -1.18 0.27
CA ASP A 57 15.48 -0.33 -0.74
C ASP A 57 15.19 -0.78 -2.19
N LYS A 58 15.05 -2.09 -2.41
CA LYS A 58 14.78 -2.68 -3.74
C LYS A 58 13.39 -3.34 -3.86
N CYS A 59 12.56 -3.27 -2.82
CA CYS A 59 11.28 -3.98 -2.78
C CYS A 59 10.12 -3.03 -2.50
N VAL A 60 9.14 -3.02 -3.40
CA VAL A 60 7.90 -2.26 -3.27
C VAL A 60 6.69 -3.19 -3.34
N LEU A 61 5.68 -2.91 -2.52
CA LEU A 61 4.42 -3.65 -2.48
C LEU A 61 3.26 -2.72 -2.80
N ALA A 62 2.51 -3.07 -3.83
CA ALA A 62 1.19 -2.49 -4.08
C ALA A 62 0.14 -3.57 -3.85
N SER A 63 -1.00 -3.18 -3.26
CA SER A 63 -2.11 -4.10 -3.04
C SER A 63 -3.45 -3.47 -3.37
N SER A 64 -4.18 -4.13 -4.25
CA SER A 64 -5.56 -3.84 -4.61
C SER A 64 -6.51 -4.67 -3.74
N GLY A 65 -6.64 -4.32 -2.47
CA GLY A 65 -7.45 -5.11 -1.53
C GLY A 65 -7.87 -4.37 -0.26
N PHE A 66 -8.18 -5.17 0.76
CA PHE A 66 -8.62 -4.67 2.05
C PHE A 66 -7.45 -4.03 2.81
N GLN A 67 -7.62 -2.77 3.21
CA GLN A 67 -6.52 -2.01 3.82
C GLN A 67 -6.01 -2.63 5.13
N ALA A 68 -6.89 -3.28 5.89
CA ALA A 68 -6.50 -3.90 7.16
C ALA A 68 -5.55 -5.08 6.94
N ASP A 69 -5.87 -5.96 6.00
CA ASP A 69 -5.04 -7.11 5.67
C ASP A 69 -3.70 -6.65 5.11
N VAL A 70 -3.69 -5.61 4.28
CA VAL A 70 -2.47 -5.01 3.74
C VAL A 70 -1.59 -4.43 4.86
N ARG A 71 -2.17 -3.75 5.85
CA ARG A 71 -1.43 -3.26 7.02
C ARG A 71 -0.92 -4.38 7.91
N ALA A 72 -1.69 -5.44 8.10
CA ALA A 72 -1.26 -6.61 8.86
C ALA A 72 -0.09 -7.31 8.14
N LEU A 73 -0.22 -7.54 6.83
CA LEU A 73 0.83 -8.10 6.00
C LEU A 73 2.09 -7.24 6.04
N GLN A 74 1.97 -5.92 5.99
CA GLN A 74 3.10 -5.01 6.12
C GLN A 74 3.83 -5.15 7.45
N LYS A 75 3.09 -5.24 8.56
CA LYS A 75 3.71 -5.46 9.88
C LYS A 75 4.44 -6.79 9.95
N VAL A 76 3.85 -7.84 9.39
CA VAL A 76 4.48 -9.18 9.33
C VAL A 76 5.72 -9.16 8.43
N LEU A 77 5.64 -8.52 7.27
CA LEU A 77 6.77 -8.41 6.34
C LEU A 77 7.88 -7.55 6.93
N ALA A 78 7.58 -6.41 7.56
CA ALA A 78 8.57 -5.59 8.24
C ALA A 78 9.29 -6.36 9.36
N ALA A 79 8.53 -7.12 10.18
CA ALA A 79 9.11 -7.95 11.23
C ALA A 79 9.99 -9.09 10.69
N ARG A 80 9.64 -9.67 9.53
CA ARG A 80 10.38 -10.79 8.93
C ARG A 80 11.54 -10.36 8.03
N HIS A 81 11.45 -9.22 7.35
CA HIS A 81 12.46 -8.75 6.41
C HIS A 81 13.73 -8.25 7.12
N LEU A 82 13.63 -7.85 8.39
CA LEU A 82 14.78 -7.56 9.26
C LEU A 82 15.64 -8.80 9.60
N VAL A 83 15.17 -10.02 9.31
CA VAL A 83 15.87 -11.27 9.67
C VAL A 83 16.66 -11.86 8.49
N ARG A 84 16.53 -11.33 7.26
CA ARG A 84 17.14 -11.96 6.09
C ARG A 84 17.41 -11.01 4.91
N CYS A 85 18.22 -9.99 5.17
CA CYS A 85 19.00 -9.28 4.14
C CYS A 85 20.48 -9.38 4.50
#